data_AF-A0A7L9U5H8-F1
#
_entry.id   AF-A0A7L9U5H8-F1
#
_cell.length_a   1.000
_cell.length_b   1.000
_cell.length_c   1.000
_cell.angle_alpha   90.00
_cell.angle_beta   90.00
_cell.angle_gamma   90.00
#
_symmetry.space_group_name_H-M   'P 1'
#
loop_
_entity.id
_entity.type
_entity.pdbx_description
1 polymer ?
#
loop_
_entity_poly.entity_id
_entity_poly.type
_entity_poly.pdbx_seq_one_letter_code
_entity_poly.pdbx_strand_id
1 'polypeptide(L)'
;MFTSIRTRAALLLLLAALGGCSTVQPVASTARRIVAAILPTPKTEAPVPPPSHTLDAYKAEVAHHVMRANSGQTFSGRLPPMLPAIVVVNITVGEDGELQDVVVQRSRDPSASEVALASMRRSGRLPPPSRLLTANMRALTYSETFLFDDQYRFQLRSLAGPQ
;
A
#
# COMPACT_ATOMS: atom_id res chain seq x y z
N MET A 1 47.57 -47.23 10.88
CA MET A 1 48.98 -47.67 11.05
C MET A 1 49.79 -46.97 9.96
N PHE A 2 50.73 -46.05 10.16
CA PHE A 2 51.48 -45.45 11.28
C PHE A 2 51.79 -44.00 10.82
N THR A 3 51.55 -42.95 11.63
CA THR A 3 52.59 -42.14 12.36
C THR A 3 53.54 -41.39 11.42
N SER A 4 53.78 -40.07 11.45
CA SER A 4 54.34 -39.24 12.53
C SER A 4 54.52 -37.81 11.96
N ILE A 5 53.97 -36.74 12.52
CA ILE A 5 54.57 -35.83 13.53
C ILE A 5 55.92 -35.18 13.13
N ARG A 6 55.80 -33.92 12.70
CA ARG A 6 56.53 -32.69 13.11
C ARG A 6 58.05 -32.77 13.37
N THR A 7 58.79 -31.98 12.61
CA THR A 7 59.90 -31.13 13.09
C THR A 7 60.13 -30.04 12.03
N ARG A 8 59.91 -28.75 12.34
CA ARG A 8 60.91 -27.81 12.90
C ARG A 8 62.18 -27.78 12.04
N ALA A 9 62.71 -26.67 11.59
CA ALA A 9 62.38 -25.27 11.75
C ALA A 9 63.37 -24.51 10.86
N ALA A 10 62.87 -23.46 10.22
CA ALA A 10 63.55 -22.17 10.12
C ALA A 10 64.82 -22.03 9.26
N LEU A 11 65.00 -20.77 8.86
CA LEU A 11 66.14 -20.14 8.17
C LEU A 11 66.27 -20.53 6.69
N LEU A 12 66.37 -19.63 5.71
CA LEU A 12 66.52 -18.18 5.60
C LEU A 12 66.05 -17.85 4.17
N LEU A 13 65.09 -16.93 4.00
CA LEU A 13 65.37 -15.55 3.60
C LEU A 13 66.13 -15.41 2.25
N LEU A 14 65.36 -14.92 1.27
CA LEU A 14 65.62 -13.67 0.54
C LEU A 14 65.96 -13.79 -0.96
N LEU A 15 65.21 -12.98 -1.73
CA LEU A 15 65.38 -12.52 -3.11
C LEU A 15 65.05 -13.50 -4.26
N ALA A 16 64.45 -13.09 -5.38
CA ALA A 16 63.72 -11.92 -5.83
C ALA A 16 63.46 -12.17 -7.32
N ALA A 17 62.23 -12.01 -7.80
CA ALA A 17 61.89 -11.46 -9.13
C ALA A 17 60.42 -11.79 -9.45
N LEU A 18 59.54 -10.86 -9.05
CA LEU A 18 58.21 -10.73 -9.60
C LEU A 18 58.32 -10.10 -11.00
N GLY A 19 57.68 -10.72 -11.98
CA GLY A 19 57.50 -10.16 -13.32
C GLY A 19 56.29 -10.79 -13.99
N GLY A 20 55.09 -10.31 -13.66
CA GLY A 20 53.83 -10.76 -14.24
C GLY A 20 52.86 -9.58 -14.41
N CYS A 21 52.51 -9.30 -15.65
CA CYS A 21 51.85 -8.09 -16.14
C CYS A 21 50.46 -7.82 -15.51
N SER A 22 50.32 -6.68 -14.84
CA SER A 22 49.00 -6.07 -14.60
C SER A 22 48.64 -5.16 -15.77
N THR A 23 47.74 -5.64 -16.63
CA THR A 23 47.00 -4.83 -17.60
C THR A 23 46.14 -3.80 -16.86
N VAL A 24 46.46 -2.52 -17.08
CA VAL A 24 45.69 -1.37 -16.58
C VAL A 24 44.34 -1.32 -17.30
N GLN A 25 43.26 -1.68 -16.62
CA GLN A 25 41.89 -1.42 -17.08
C GLN A 25 41.50 0.04 -16.75
N PRO A 26 41.02 0.82 -17.73
CA PRO A 26 40.64 2.21 -17.50
C PRO A 26 39.39 2.32 -16.62
N VAL A 27 39.52 3.07 -15.53
CA VAL A 27 38.54 3.37 -14.46
C VAL A 27 37.25 4.06 -14.95
N ALA A 28 37.14 4.36 -16.24
CA ALA A 28 36.00 5.08 -16.82
C ALA A 28 34.67 4.30 -16.81
N SER A 29 34.69 2.97 -16.64
CA SER A 29 33.47 2.16 -16.64
C SER A 29 32.71 2.16 -15.30
N THR A 30 33.42 2.36 -14.18
CA THR A 30 32.81 2.30 -12.83
C THR A 30 32.11 3.60 -12.44
N ALA A 31 32.62 4.76 -12.87
CA ALA A 31 32.03 6.07 -12.56
C ALA A 31 30.62 6.24 -13.15
N ARG A 32 30.32 5.63 -14.31
CA ARG A 32 29.00 5.73 -14.95
C ARG A 32 27.91 4.94 -14.23
N ARG A 33 28.26 3.91 -13.45
CA ARG A 33 27.28 3.11 -12.68
C ARG A 33 26.88 3.75 -11.35
N ILE A 34 27.76 4.54 -10.74
CA ILE A 34 27.49 5.14 -9.41
C ILE A 34 26.58 6.37 -9.54
N VAL A 35 26.72 7.19 -10.60
CA VAL A 35 25.91 8.40 -10.79
C VAL A 35 24.44 8.09 -11.11
N ALA A 36 24.15 6.94 -11.74
CA ALA A 36 22.77 6.52 -12.04
C ALA A 36 21.98 6.10 -10.79
N ALA A 37 22.63 5.86 -9.64
CA ALA A 37 21.98 5.46 -8.39
C ALA A 37 21.54 6.64 -7.49
N ILE A 38 21.88 7.88 -7.88
CA ILE A 38 21.64 9.09 -7.05
C ILE A 38 20.53 9.97 -7.64
N LEU A 39 20.10 9.71 -8.88
CA LEU A 39 18.99 10.45 -9.47
C LEU A 39 17.67 9.86 -8.97
N PRO A 40 16.78 10.66 -8.35
CA PRO A 40 15.44 10.20 -8.04
C PRO A 40 14.77 9.80 -9.35
N THR A 41 14.48 8.51 -9.51
CA THR A 41 13.66 8.02 -10.61
C THR A 41 12.35 8.80 -10.58
N PRO A 42 11.94 9.48 -11.66
CA PRO A 42 10.66 10.17 -11.69
C PRO A 42 9.59 9.12 -11.40
N LYS A 43 8.92 9.27 -10.24
CA LYS A 43 7.80 8.43 -9.85
C LYS A 43 6.74 8.67 -10.91
N THR A 44 6.67 7.76 -11.89
CA THR A 44 5.67 7.83 -12.95
C THR A 44 4.33 7.76 -12.25
N GLU A 45 3.63 8.91 -12.23
CA GLU A 45 2.33 9.02 -11.60
C GLU A 45 1.38 8.09 -12.36
N ALA A 46 0.79 7.14 -11.64
CA ALA A 46 -0.17 6.23 -12.25
C ALA A 46 -1.32 7.09 -12.84
N PRO A 47 -1.85 6.73 -14.02
CA PRO A 47 -2.96 7.45 -14.61
C PRO A 47 -4.12 7.61 -13.62
N VAL A 48 -4.57 8.84 -13.40
CA VAL A 48 -5.74 9.12 -12.57
C VAL A 48 -6.97 8.59 -13.30
N PRO A 49 -7.81 7.73 -12.68
CA PRO A 49 -9.02 7.25 -13.31
C PRO A 49 -9.95 8.41 -13.70
N PRO A 50 -10.78 8.26 -14.74
CA PRO A 50 -11.74 9.28 -15.11
C PRO A 50 -12.74 9.49 -13.97
N PRO A 51 -13.26 10.71 -13.78
CA PRO A 51 -14.14 11.02 -12.66
C PRO A 51 -15.47 10.25 -12.77
N SER A 52 -15.95 9.74 -11.64
CA SER A 52 -17.23 9.06 -11.53
C SER A 52 -18.42 10.01 -11.74
N HIS A 53 -19.38 9.63 -12.59
CA HIS A 53 -20.53 10.46 -12.98
C HIS A 53 -21.81 10.19 -12.18
N THR A 54 -21.87 9.09 -11.43
CA THR A 54 -23.00 8.72 -10.59
C THR A 54 -22.53 8.47 -9.17
N LEU A 55 -23.45 8.61 -8.19
CA LEU A 55 -23.12 8.34 -6.80
C LEU A 55 -22.64 6.90 -6.59
N ASP A 56 -23.27 5.92 -7.23
CA ASP A 56 -22.90 4.51 -7.10
C ASP A 56 -21.51 4.21 -7.70
N ALA A 57 -21.18 4.79 -8.86
CA ALA A 57 -19.86 4.67 -9.44
C ALA A 57 -18.78 5.27 -8.53
N TYR A 58 -19.06 6.44 -7.96
CA TYR A 58 -18.15 7.10 -7.02
C TYR A 58 -17.97 6.30 -5.73
N LYS A 59 -19.05 5.74 -5.18
CA LYS A 59 -18.97 4.85 -4.02
C LYS A 59 -18.12 3.61 -4.30
N ALA A 60 -18.25 3.00 -5.48
CA ALA A 60 -17.40 1.88 -5.89
C ALA A 60 -15.93 2.30 -6.04
N GLU A 61 -15.65 3.46 -6.63
CA GLU A 61 -14.31 4.03 -6.77
C GLU A 61 -13.65 4.27 -5.40
N VAL A 62 -14.35 4.93 -4.48
CA VAL A 62 -13.88 5.14 -3.11
C VAL A 62 -13.71 3.80 -2.39
N ALA A 63 -14.63 2.87 -2.57
CA ALA A 63 -14.53 1.57 -1.93
C ALA A 63 -13.28 0.79 -2.39
N HIS A 64 -12.95 0.83 -3.68
CA HIS A 64 -11.70 0.26 -4.19
C HIS A 64 -10.46 0.94 -3.61
N HIS A 65 -10.49 2.27 -3.45
CA HIS A 65 -9.42 3.02 -2.80
C HIS A 65 -9.22 2.59 -1.34
N VAL A 66 -10.31 2.55 -0.56
CA VAL A 66 -10.29 2.16 0.85
C VAL A 66 -9.81 0.70 1.01
N MET A 67 -10.28 -0.22 0.16
CA MET A 67 -9.85 -1.62 0.23
C MET A 67 -8.36 -1.78 -0.08
N ARG A 68 -7.83 -1.08 -1.09
CA ARG A 68 -6.38 -1.10 -1.41
C ARG A 68 -5.52 -0.57 -0.27
N ALA A 69 -5.95 0.51 0.39
CA ALA A 69 -5.24 1.08 1.53
C ALA A 69 -5.27 0.20 2.79
N ASN A 70 -6.15 -0.81 2.83
CA ASN A 70 -6.38 -1.69 3.97
C ASN A 70 -6.23 -3.18 3.61
N SER A 71 -5.34 -3.52 2.67
CA SER A 71 -5.18 -4.87 2.12
C SER A 71 -4.96 -5.98 3.17
N GLY A 72 -4.37 -5.67 4.33
CA GLY A 72 -4.19 -6.63 5.44
C GLY A 72 -5.42 -6.87 6.32
N GLN A 73 -6.47 -6.04 6.23
CA GLN A 73 -7.69 -6.10 7.06
C GLN A 73 -8.95 -6.29 6.19
N THR A 74 -8.79 -6.66 4.92
CA THR A 74 -9.92 -6.77 3.99
C THR A 74 -10.03 -8.17 3.41
N PHE A 75 -11.23 -8.51 2.94
CA PHE A 75 -11.49 -9.67 2.09
C PHE A 75 -12.25 -9.23 0.85
N SER A 76 -12.27 -10.05 -0.20
CA SER A 76 -12.96 -9.74 -1.46
C SER A 76 -13.63 -10.98 -2.01
N GLY A 77 -14.69 -10.77 -2.79
CA GLY A 77 -15.43 -11.84 -3.46
C GLY A 77 -16.82 -12.06 -2.86
N ARG A 78 -17.22 -13.34 -2.75
CA ARG A 78 -18.51 -13.73 -2.20
C ARG A 78 -18.54 -13.47 -0.70
N LEU A 79 -19.60 -12.83 -0.23
CA LEU A 79 -19.81 -12.60 1.19
C LEU A 79 -19.99 -13.93 1.94
N PRO A 80 -19.41 -14.06 3.15
CA PRO A 80 -19.61 -15.23 3.98
C PRO A 80 -21.09 -15.38 4.35
N PRO A 81 -21.54 -16.61 4.68
CA PRO A 81 -22.95 -16.89 5.00
C PRO A 81 -23.42 -16.17 6.28
N MET A 82 -22.48 -15.80 7.16
CA MET A 82 -22.76 -15.06 8.38
C MET A 82 -21.83 -13.85 8.44
N LEU A 83 -22.42 -12.67 8.70
CA LEU A 83 -21.70 -11.42 8.94
C LEU A 83 -21.83 -11.08 10.43
N PRO A 84 -20.83 -11.40 11.28
CA PRO A 84 -20.90 -11.15 12.72
C PRO A 84 -21.06 -9.67 13.06
N ALA A 85 -20.55 -8.76 12.22
CA ALA A 85 -20.72 -7.34 12.38
C ALA A 85 -21.02 -6.63 11.05
N ILE A 86 -21.93 -5.67 11.11
CA ILE A 86 -22.25 -4.75 10.02
C ILE A 86 -22.20 -3.35 10.60
N VAL A 87 -21.39 -2.49 10.00
CA VAL A 87 -21.22 -1.11 10.44
C VAL A 87 -21.59 -0.19 9.28
N VAL A 88 -22.51 0.73 9.51
CA VAL A 88 -22.87 1.79 8.55
C VAL A 88 -22.21 3.07 9.02
N VAL A 89 -21.47 3.72 8.12
CA VAL A 89 -20.84 5.02 8.37
C VAL A 89 -21.36 6.06 7.37
N ASN A 90 -21.45 7.31 7.81
CA ASN A 90 -21.53 8.46 6.91
C ASN A 90 -20.13 9.02 6.72
N ILE A 91 -19.79 9.27 5.46
CA ILE A 91 -18.48 9.77 5.02
C ILE A 91 -18.72 11.12 4.34
N THR A 92 -18.02 12.15 4.79
CA THR A 92 -18.03 13.48 4.17
C THR A 92 -16.69 13.72 3.51
N VAL A 93 -16.70 13.91 2.19
CA VAL A 93 -15.51 14.10 1.36
C VAL A 93 -15.53 15.50 0.76
N GLY A 94 -14.44 16.24 0.92
CA GLY A 94 -14.28 17.56 0.31
C GLY A 94 -14.15 17.52 -1.21
N GLU A 95 -14.29 18.67 -1.84
CA GLU A 95 -14.11 18.86 -3.29
C GLU A 95 -12.77 18.35 -3.83
N ASP A 96 -11.73 18.36 -3.00
CA ASP A 96 -10.39 17.93 -3.32
C ASP A 96 -10.10 16.47 -2.88
N GLY A 97 -11.09 15.77 -2.31
CA GLY A 97 -10.95 14.41 -1.82
C GLY A 97 -10.54 14.30 -0.35
N GLU A 98 -10.36 15.42 0.37
CA GLU A 98 -10.07 15.37 1.81
C GLU A 98 -11.19 14.70 2.59
N LEU A 99 -10.83 13.77 3.48
CA LEU A 99 -11.78 13.13 4.38
C LEU A 99 -12.11 14.11 5.52
N GLN A 100 -13.17 14.89 5.32
CA GLN A 100 -13.57 15.92 6.27
C GLN A 100 -14.22 15.35 7.53
N ASP A 101 -15.06 14.32 7.37
CA ASP A 101 -15.73 13.67 8.48
C ASP A 101 -16.05 12.20 8.19
N VAL A 102 -16.06 11.39 9.24
CA VAL A 102 -16.52 10.01 9.21
C VAL A 102 -17.18 9.66 10.54
N VAL A 103 -18.47 9.33 10.49
CA VAL A 103 -19.27 9.04 11.69
C VAL A 103 -20.00 7.72 11.56
N VAL A 104 -20.01 6.94 12.64
CA VAL A 104 -20.79 5.71 12.71
C VAL A 104 -22.26 6.09 12.80
N GLN A 105 -23.05 5.65 11.82
CA GLN A 105 -24.50 5.82 11.80
C GLN A 105 -25.21 4.66 12.48
N ARG A 106 -24.77 3.43 12.24
CA ARG A 106 -25.35 2.23 12.84
C ARG A 106 -24.27 1.19 13.09
N SER A 107 -24.25 0.65 14.30
CA SER A 107 -23.44 -0.52 14.65
C SER A 107 -24.00 -1.19 15.89
N ARG A 108 -23.81 -2.51 15.98
CA ARG A 108 -24.05 -3.30 17.21
C ARG A 108 -22.74 -3.83 17.81
N ASP A 109 -21.61 -3.57 17.17
CA ASP A 109 -20.27 -4.04 17.56
C ASP A 109 -19.32 -2.83 17.63
N PRO A 110 -18.95 -2.37 18.84
CA PRO A 110 -18.04 -1.24 19.03
C PRO A 110 -16.64 -1.49 18.42
N SER A 111 -16.10 -2.71 18.53
CA SER A 111 -14.79 -3.05 18.01
C SER A 111 -14.76 -3.00 16.48
N ALA A 112 -15.79 -3.52 15.82
CA ALA A 112 -15.94 -3.38 14.37
C ALA A 112 -16.07 -1.91 13.93
N SER A 113 -16.72 -1.09 14.76
CA SER A 113 -16.87 0.35 14.51
C SER A 113 -15.52 1.07 14.55
N GLU A 114 -14.68 0.75 15.53
CA GLU A 114 -13.32 1.27 15.63
C GLU A 114 -12.48 0.88 14.41
N VAL A 115 -12.58 -0.38 13.95
CA VAL A 115 -11.89 -0.85 12.73
C VAL A 115 -12.38 -0.09 11.48
N ALA A 116 -13.68 0.15 11.34
CA ALA A 116 -14.23 0.92 10.22
C ALA A 116 -13.72 2.37 10.22
N LEU A 117 -13.72 3.04 11.36
CA LEU A 117 -13.20 4.41 11.48
C LEU A 117 -11.69 4.47 11.22
N ALA A 118 -10.93 3.52 11.78
CA ALA A 118 -9.49 3.46 11.60
C ALA A 118 -9.09 3.18 10.13
N SER A 119 -9.83 2.31 9.44
CA SER A 119 -9.59 2.01 8.02
C SER A 119 -9.89 3.19 7.10
N MET A 120 -10.93 3.98 7.40
CA MET A 120 -11.18 5.25 6.70
C MET A 120 -10.04 6.23 6.90
N ARG A 121 -9.59 6.44 8.14
CA ARG A 121 -8.44 7.32 8.44
C ARG A 121 -7.15 6.86 7.73
N ARG A 122 -6.90 5.55 7.69
CA ARG A 122 -5.73 4.95 7.02
C ARG A 122 -5.76 5.15 5.50
N SER A 123 -6.95 5.29 4.92
CA SER A 123 -7.12 5.50 3.48
C SER A 123 -6.65 6.88 3.01
N GLY A 124 -6.48 7.83 3.93
CA GLY A 124 -6.03 9.18 3.64
C GLY A 124 -7.02 9.91 2.73
N ARG A 125 -6.46 10.73 1.81
CA ARG A 125 -7.24 11.45 0.81
C ARG A 125 -7.94 10.47 -0.13
N LEU A 126 -9.24 10.67 -0.31
CA LEU A 126 -10.10 9.84 -1.14
C LEU A 126 -10.16 10.39 -2.57
N PRO A 127 -10.66 9.61 -3.53
CA PRO A 127 -11.01 10.13 -4.86
C PRO A 127 -11.89 11.39 -4.76
N PRO A 128 -11.60 12.47 -5.51
CA PRO A 128 -12.37 13.71 -5.42
C PRO A 128 -13.75 13.58 -6.10
N PRO A 129 -14.85 14.04 -5.47
CA PRO A 129 -16.23 13.93 -6.00
C PRO A 129 -16.55 15.00 -7.06
N SER A 130 -15.59 15.35 -7.92
CA SER A 130 -15.61 16.54 -8.80
C SER A 130 -16.85 16.68 -9.70
N ARG A 131 -17.48 15.57 -10.11
CA ARG A 131 -18.68 15.56 -10.97
C ARG A 131 -20.00 15.46 -10.20
N LEU A 132 -19.94 15.22 -8.88
CA LEU A 132 -21.11 15.04 -8.02
C LEU A 132 -21.46 16.28 -7.20
N LEU A 133 -20.53 17.24 -7.10
CA LEU A 133 -20.78 18.51 -6.44
C LEU A 133 -21.50 19.48 -7.38
N THR A 134 -22.53 20.16 -6.87
CA THR A 134 -23.14 21.31 -7.52
C THR A 134 -22.40 22.60 -7.15
N ALA A 135 -22.62 23.70 -7.86
CA ALA A 135 -21.85 24.95 -7.72
C ALA A 135 -21.75 25.50 -6.28
N ASN A 136 -22.70 25.18 -5.40
CA ASN A 136 -22.73 25.68 -4.02
C ASN A 136 -22.30 24.62 -2.99
N MET A 137 -21.95 23.41 -3.42
CA MET A 137 -21.55 22.31 -2.53
C MET A 137 -20.02 22.16 -2.54
N ARG A 138 -19.41 22.22 -1.35
CA ARG A 138 -17.96 22.03 -1.16
C ARG A 138 -17.55 20.64 -0.69
N ALA A 139 -18.54 19.80 -0.36
CA ALA A 139 -18.34 18.45 0.11
C ALA A 139 -19.54 17.57 -0.27
N LEU A 140 -19.26 16.27 -0.40
CA LEU A 140 -20.24 15.22 -0.64
C LEU A 140 -20.30 14.33 0.61
N THR A 141 -21.50 14.20 1.18
CA THR A 141 -21.76 13.23 2.26
C THR A 141 -22.56 12.05 1.72
N TYR A 142 -22.11 10.83 2.00
CA TYR A 142 -22.82 9.61 1.62
C TYR A 142 -22.62 8.50 2.66
N SER A 143 -23.48 7.48 2.62
CA SER A 143 -23.36 6.31 3.49
C SER A 143 -22.65 5.15 2.81
N GLU A 144 -21.77 4.49 3.56
CA GLU A 144 -21.10 3.24 3.19
C GLU A 144 -21.30 2.19 4.29
N THR A 145 -21.31 0.91 3.91
CA THR A 145 -21.48 -0.19 4.85
C THR A 145 -20.28 -1.12 4.83
N PHE A 146 -19.68 -1.34 6.00
CA PHE A 146 -18.63 -2.31 6.24
C PHE A 146 -19.26 -3.63 6.66
N LEU A 147 -18.94 -4.68 5.92
CA LEU A 147 -19.42 -6.05 6.13
C LEU A 147 -18.25 -6.86 6.66
N PHE A 148 -18.31 -7.30 7.91
CA PHE A 148 -17.21 -8.02 8.56
C PHE A 148 -17.40 -9.53 8.47
N ASP A 149 -16.29 -10.26 8.30
CA ASP A 149 -16.22 -11.71 8.48
C ASP A 149 -15.88 -12.07 9.95
N ASP A 150 -15.80 -13.36 10.25
CA ASP A 150 -15.46 -13.90 11.56
C ASP A 150 -14.02 -13.62 12.01
N GLN A 151 -13.13 -13.27 11.08
CA GLN A 151 -11.78 -12.80 11.39
C GLN A 151 -11.69 -11.27 11.53
N TYR A 152 -12.83 -10.56 11.59
CA TYR A 152 -12.91 -9.10 11.63
C TYR A 152 -12.20 -8.41 10.45
N ARG A 153 -12.04 -9.10 9.32
CA ARG A 153 -11.72 -8.45 8.05
C ARG A 153 -13.01 -7.91 7.44
N PHE A 154 -12.91 -6.86 6.63
CA PHE A 154 -14.09 -6.24 6.04
C PHE A 154 -14.09 -6.23 4.51
N GLN A 155 -15.29 -6.18 3.94
CA GLN A 155 -15.56 -5.79 2.57
C GLN A 155 -16.58 -4.65 2.58
N LEU A 156 -16.44 -3.70 1.66
CA LEU A 156 -17.40 -2.61 1.53
C LEU A 156 -18.60 -3.03 0.67
N ARG A 157 -19.79 -2.62 1.09
CA ARG A 157 -21.05 -2.99 0.43
C ARG A 157 -21.10 -2.53 -1.03
N SER A 158 -20.51 -1.37 -1.35
CA SER A 158 -20.42 -0.87 -2.73
C SER A 158 -19.65 -1.79 -3.68
N LEU A 159 -18.87 -2.74 -3.15
CA LEU A 159 -18.15 -3.77 -3.93
C LEU A 159 -18.71 -5.18 -3.72
N ALA A 160 -19.70 -5.34 -2.85
CA ALA A 160 -20.39 -6.60 -2.70
C ALA A 160 -21.44 -6.73 -3.81
N GLY A 161 -21.52 -7.90 -4.43
CA GLY A 161 -22.54 -8.19 -5.42
C GLY A 161 -23.98 -8.04 -4.89
N PRO A 162 -24.98 -8.06 -5.79
CA PRO A 162 -26.38 -8.15 -5.37
C PRO A 162 -26.58 -9.37 -4.46
N GLN A 163 -27.43 -9.19 -3.45
CA GLN A 163 -27.80 -10.22 -2.47
C GLN A 163 -29.13 -10.84 -2.90
#